data_AF-G7IVG5-F1
#
_entry.id   AF-G7IVG5-F1
#
_cell.length_a   1.000
_cell.length_b   1.000
_cell.length_c   1.000
_cell.angle_alpha   90.00
_cell.angle_beta   90.00
_cell.angle_gamma   90.00
#
_symmetry.space_group_name_H-M   'P 1'
#
loop_
_entity.id
_entity.type
_entity.pdbx_description
1 polymer ?
#
loop_
_entity_poly.entity_id
_entity_poly.type
_entity_poly.pdbx_seq_one_letter_code
_entity_poly.pdbx_strand_id
1 'polypeptide(L)' 'MKIELLQILYVNLFASLDFHHITKFFEFSGTLGVSEEEEEVVFTRLFPHSLIGKAKEWYLDQPTQVMTNWNTLE' A
#
# COMPACT_ATOMS: atom_id res chain seq x y z
N MET A 1 -18.47 1.73 -3.88
CA MET A 1 -17.17 2.30 -3.50
C MET A 1 -16.08 1.25 -3.22
N LYS A 2 -16.14 0.02 -3.77
CA LYS A 2 -15.12 -1.03 -3.50
C LYS A 2 -14.43 -1.56 -4.77
N ILE A 3 -15.08 -1.45 -5.92
CA ILE A 3 -14.55 -1.97 -7.20
C ILE A 3 -13.61 -0.95 -7.87
N GLU A 4 -13.96 0.33 -7.87
CA GLU A 4 -13.13 1.39 -8.48
C GLU A 4 -11.77 1.55 -7.80
N LEU A 5 -11.73 1.46 -6.45
CA LEU A 5 -10.49 1.50 -5.68
C LEU A 5 -9.57 0.33 -6.01
N LEU A 6 -10.12 -0.89 -6.09
CA LEU A 6 -9.38 -2.07 -6.49
C LEU A 6 -8.90 -1.95 -7.95
N GLN A 7 -9.73 -1.45 -8.85
CA GLN A 7 -9.36 -1.25 -10.25
C GLN A 7 -8.18 -0.30 -10.38
N ILE A 8 -8.18 0.85 -9.70
CA ILE A 8 -7.07 1.82 -9.74
C ILE A 8 -5.79 1.22 -9.15
N LEU A 9 -5.91 0.45 -8.06
CA LEU A 9 -4.77 -0.27 -7.49
C LEU A 9 -4.17 -1.30 -8.48
N TYR A 10 -5.03 -2.03 -9.19
CA TYR A 10 -4.60 -3.03 -10.17
C TYR A 10 -3.97 -2.43 -11.43
N VAL A 11 -4.21 -1.15 -11.75
CA VAL A 11 -3.47 -0.46 -12.84
C VAL A 11 -2.08 0.01 -12.39
N ASN A 12 -1.83 0.03 -11.08
CA ASN A 12 -0.58 0.44 -10.46
C ASN A 12 0.01 -0.73 -9.66
N LEU A 13 0.27 -1.87 -10.32
CA LEU A 13 0.92 -3.02 -9.69
C LEU A 13 2.44 -2.87 -9.75
N PHE A 14 3.10 -3.03 -8.61
CA PHE A 14 4.53 -2.80 -8.48
C PHE A 14 5.31 -4.11 -8.30
N ALA A 15 6.32 -4.33 -9.15
CA ALA A 15 7.19 -5.50 -9.12
C ALA A 15 8.47 -5.30 -8.26
N SER A 16 8.72 -4.06 -7.81
CA SER A 16 9.82 -3.67 -6.92
C SER A 16 9.38 -2.58 -5.96
N LEU A 17 9.90 -2.61 -4.73
CA LEU A 17 9.79 -1.53 -3.75
C LEU A 17 10.92 -0.53 -3.98
N ASP A 18 10.71 0.42 -4.88
CA ASP A 18 11.58 1.58 -5.01
C ASP A 18 10.92 2.81 -4.34
N PHE A 19 11.70 3.85 -4.04
CA PHE A 19 11.15 5.08 -3.44
C PHE A 19 10.00 5.69 -4.27
N HIS A 20 9.96 5.45 -5.58
CA HIS A 20 8.85 5.88 -6.45
C HIS A 20 7.54 5.15 -6.15
N HIS A 21 7.58 3.89 -5.70
CA HIS A 21 6.40 3.12 -5.29
C HIS A 21 5.72 3.75 -4.09
N ILE A 22 6.49 4.03 -3.04
CA ILE A 22 5.98 4.62 -1.80
C ILE A 22 5.36 5.99 -2.08
N THR A 23 6.07 6.86 -2.81
CA THR A 23 5.54 8.18 -3.19
C THR A 23 4.24 8.09 -3.98
N LYS A 24 4.14 7.22 -4.99
CA LYS A 24 2.90 7.05 -5.77
C LYS A 24 1.74 6.50 -4.94
N PHE A 25 2.03 5.61 -3.98
CA PHE A 25 1.02 5.06 -3.10
C PHE A 25 0.44 6.12 -2.16
N PHE A 26 1.29 7.00 -1.61
CA PHE A 26 0.87 8.17 -0.82
C PHE A 26 0.08 9.20 -1.66
N GLU A 27 0.51 9.46 -2.89
CA GLU A 27 -0.25 10.32 -3.80
C GLU A 27 -1.65 9.75 -4.05
N PHE A 28 -1.76 8.43 -4.26
CA PHE A 28 -3.05 7.76 -4.46
C PHE A 28 -3.93 7.80 -3.21
N SER A 29 -3.40 7.47 -2.03
CA SER A 29 -4.18 7.52 -0.78
C SER A 29 -4.70 8.92 -0.48
N GLY A 30 -3.91 9.96 -0.76
CA GLY A 30 -4.31 11.35 -0.57
C GLY A 30 -5.52 11.75 -1.42
N THR A 31 -5.78 11.05 -2.53
CA THR A 31 -6.99 11.26 -3.35
C THR A 31 -8.27 10.67 -2.73
N LEU A 32 -8.13 9.83 -1.70
CA LEU A 32 -9.27 9.18 -1.04
C LEU A 32 -10.00 10.10 -0.05
N GLY A 33 -9.41 11.25 0.30
CA GLY A 33 -10.03 12.24 1.18
C GLY A 33 -10.33 11.72 2.59
N VAL A 34 -9.55 10.73 3.05
CA VAL A 34 -9.66 10.10 4.37
C VAL A 34 -8.93 10.94 5.43
N SER A 35 -9.33 10.84 6.71
CA SER A 35 -8.61 11.52 7.78
C SER A 35 -7.22 10.90 8.02
N GLU A 36 -6.33 11.62 8.71
CA GLU A 36 -4.98 11.13 9.05
C GLU A 36 -5.03 9.83 9.89
N GLU A 37 -6.05 9.70 10.75
CA GLU A 37 -6.32 8.49 11.54
C GLU A 37 -6.80 7.31 10.68
N GLU A 38 -7.51 7.61 9.59
CA GLU A 38 -7.99 6.63 8.62
C GLU A 38 -6.90 6.26 7.60
N GLU A 39 -5.95 7.17 7.32
CA GLU A 39 -4.83 6.95 6.41
C GLU A 39 -3.99 5.75 6.84
N GLU A 40 -3.61 5.62 8.11
CA GLU A 40 -2.82 4.48 8.57
C GLU A 40 -3.55 3.14 8.35
N VAL A 41 -4.87 3.12 8.56
CA VAL A 41 -5.73 1.94 8.33
C VAL A 41 -5.87 1.63 6.84
N VAL A 42 -5.95 2.66 6.01
CA VAL A 42 -6.00 2.56 4.55
C VAL A 42 -4.67 2.06 4.01
N PHE A 43 -3.55 2.56 4.52
CA PHE A 43 -2.20 2.15 4.15
C PHE A 43 -1.95 0.68 4.47
N THR A 44 -2.14 0.28 5.72
CA THR A 44 -1.96 -1.11 6.15
C THR A 44 -2.85 -2.10 5.38
N ARG A 45 -4.07 -1.68 4.98
CA ARG A 45 -4.99 -2.55 4.23
C ARG A 45 -4.74 -2.56 2.72
N LEU A 46 -4.44 -1.42 2.10
CA LEU A 46 -4.33 -1.31 0.64
C LEU A 46 -2.92 -1.59 0.13
N PHE A 47 -1.89 -1.29 0.93
CA PHE A 47 -0.50 -1.45 0.51
C PHE A 47 -0.17 -2.88 0.03
N PRO A 48 -0.56 -3.96 0.74
CA PRO A 48 -0.28 -5.33 0.30
C PRO A 48 -0.96 -5.70 -1.03
N HIS A 49 -2.05 -5.01 -1.37
CA HIS A 49 -2.76 -5.21 -2.62
C HIS A 49 -2.09 -4.51 -3.81
N SER A 50 -1.23 -3.51 -3.57
CA SER A 50 -0.46 -2.82 -4.61
C SER A 50 0.78 -3.61 -5.06
N LEU A 51 1.20 -4.59 -4.26
CA LEU A 51 2.41 -5.38 -4.48
C LEU A 51 2.12 -6.62 -5.33
N ILE A 52 3.04 -6.93 -6.26
CA ILE A 52 3.04 -8.18 -7.02
C ILE A 52 4.44 -8.80 -7.10
N GLY A 53 4.49 -10.08 -7.48
CA GLY A 53 5.74 -10.81 -7.71
C GLY A 53 6.69 -10.75 -6.51
N LYS A 54 7.98 -10.49 -6.77
CA LYS A 54 9.03 -10.45 -5.75
C LYS A 54 8.80 -9.42 -4.64
N ALA A 55 8.16 -8.28 -4.95
CA ALA A 55 7.84 -7.28 -3.95
C ALA A 55 6.79 -7.79 -2.95
N LYS A 56 5.78 -8.53 -3.44
CA LYS A 56 4.79 -9.17 -2.59
C LYS A 56 5.40 -10.30 -1.76
N GLU A 57 6.26 -11.11 -2.37
CA GLU A 57 6.99 -12.18 -1.66
C GLU A 57 7.85 -11.59 -0.54
N TRP A 58 8.61 -10.53 -0.81
CA TRP A 58 9.40 -9.82 0.19
C TRP A 58 8.55 -9.27 1.33
N TYR A 59 7.39 -8.67 1.01
CA TYR A 59 6.48 -8.11 2.00
C TYR A 59 5.89 -9.19 2.92
N LEU A 60 5.56 -10.36 2.36
CA LEU A 60 5.05 -11.50 3.13
C LEU A 60 6.14 -12.16 4.01
N ASP A 61 7.41 -11.96 3.70
CA ASP A 61 8.56 -12.41 4.51
C ASP A 61 8.89 -11.46 5.67
N GLN A 62 8.25 -10.28 5.72
CA GLN A 62 8.47 -9.32 6.81
C GLN A 62 7.81 -9.75 8.13
N PRO A 63 8.33 -9.30 9.28
CA PRO A 63 7.69 -9.51 10.58
C PRO A 63 6.23 -9.01 10.59
N THR A 64 5.35 -9.70 11.31
CA THR A 64 3.92 -9.34 11.41
C THR A 64 3.68 -7.88 11.81
N GLN A 65 4.59 -7.30 12.58
CA GLN A 65 4.53 -5.90 12.99
C GLN A 65 4.50 -4.93 11.80
N VAL A 66 5.17 -5.27 10.70
CA VAL A 66 5.18 -4.51 9.42
C VAL A 66 3.81 -4.53 8.74
N MET A 67 3.00 -5.55 9.00
CA MET A 67 1.64 -5.65 8.45
C MET A 67 0.60 -4.90 9.30
N THR A 68 0.96 -4.52 10.53
CA THR A 68 0.05 -3.91 11.51
C THR A 68 0.44 -2.51 11.95
N ASN A 69 1.64 -2.04 11.58
CA ASN A 69 2.17 -0.73 11.94
C ASN A 69 2.93 -0.14 10.76
N TRP A 70 2.32 0.82 10.08
CA TRP A 70 2.90 1.44 8.88
C TRP A 70 4.25 2.11 9.15
N ASN A 71 4.41 2.71 10.33
CA ASN A 71 5.65 3.40 10.75
C ASN A 71 6.87 2.47 10.88
N THR A 72 6.69 1.15 10.75
CA THR A 72 7.81 0.19 10.72
C THR A 72 8.26 -0.18 9.31
N LEU A 73 7.47 0.20 8.29
CA LEU A 73 7.76 0.01 6.88
C LEU A 73 8.38 1.28 6.25
N GLU A 74 7.99 2.46 6.75
CA GLU A 74 8.60 3.76 6.43
C GLU A 74 10.03 3.87 6.97
#